data_AF-A0A7Y7U5M4-F1
#
_entry.id   AF-A0A7Y7U5M4-F1
#
_cell.length_a   1.000
_cell.length_b   1.000
_cell.length_c   1.000
_cell.angle_alpha   90.00
_cell.angle_beta   90.00
_cell.angle_gamma   90.00
#
_symmetry.space_group_name_H-M   'P 1'
#
loop_
_entity.id
_entity.type
_entity.pdbx_description
1 polymer ?
#
loop_
_entity_poly.entity_id
_entity_poly.type
_entity_poly.pdbx_seq_one_letter_code
_entity_poly.pdbx_strand_id
1 'polypeptide(L)'
;MNPIHWLFARSYHYIHILLPDAKVEKLPEATMLFLDSFLFFPFLQVMSLVTDALNIEIGSISTVAIWVAVCYLNRRLLLADETVARILSRYPVKPASKAQAQTFFGTLVLLALLLVLFPVSRMLR
;
A
#
# COMPACT_ATOMS: atom_id res chain seq x y z
N MET A 1 -16.16 -3.52 6.16
CA MET A 1 -14.78 -4.07 6.11
C MET A 1 -13.87 -2.96 5.63
N ASN A 2 -12.89 -2.51 6.43
CA ASN A 2 -11.96 -1.47 5.99
C ASN A 2 -10.88 -2.11 5.11
N PRO A 3 -10.78 -1.76 3.80
CA PRO A 3 -9.88 -2.42 2.86
C PRO A 3 -8.40 -2.21 3.20
N ILE A 4 -8.03 -1.08 3.81
CA ILE A 4 -6.65 -0.79 4.20
C ILE A 4 -6.25 -1.68 5.38
N HIS A 5 -7.12 -1.84 6.38
CA HIS A 5 -6.87 -2.74 7.52
C HIS A 5 -6.74 -4.20 7.10
N TRP A 6 -7.58 -4.64 6.16
CA TRP A 6 -7.49 -5.98 5.59
C TRP A 6 -6.19 -6.20 4.82
N LEU A 7 -5.82 -5.24 3.96
CA LEU A 7 -4.59 -5.31 3.16
C LEU A 7 -3.36 -5.30 4.07
N PHE A 8 -3.38 -4.49 5.13
CA PHE A 8 -2.35 -4.48 6.15
C PHE A 8 -2.20 -5.83 6.86
N ALA A 9 -3.29 -6.38 7.38
CA ALA A 9 -3.25 -7.68 8.06
C ALA A 9 -2.71 -8.79 7.15
N ARG A 10 -3.10 -8.78 5.87
CA ARG A 10 -2.66 -9.76 4.87
C ARG A 10 -1.18 -9.61 4.52
N SER A 11 -0.72 -8.40 4.25
CA SER A 11 0.69 -8.11 3.98
C SER A 11 1.56 -8.44 5.20
N TYR A 12 1.11 -8.09 6.41
CA TYR A 12 1.79 -8.44 7.65
C TYR A 12 2.00 -9.95 7.79
N HIS A 13 0.95 -10.73 7.58
CA HIS A 13 1.01 -12.20 7.65
C HIS A 13 1.96 -12.79 6.61
N TYR A 14 1.94 -12.28 5.38
CA TYR A 14 2.79 -12.80 4.29
C TYR A 14 4.25 -12.38 4.44
N ILE A 15 4.53 -11.17 4.95
CA ILE A 15 5.90 -10.75 5.29
C ILE A 15 6.45 -11.65 6.40
N HIS A 16 5.66 -11.98 7.42
CA HIS A 16 6.07 -12.90 8.49
C HIS A 16 6.40 -14.31 7.94
N ILE A 17 5.67 -14.80 6.94
CA ILE A 17 5.94 -16.11 6.30
C ILE A 17 7.25 -16.08 5.50
N LEU A 18 7.53 -14.98 4.82
CA LEU A 18 8.72 -14.82 3.97
C LEU A 18 9.98 -14.50 4.76
N LEU A 19 9.85 -13.76 5.86
CA LEU A 19 10.93 -13.31 6.73
C LEU A 19 10.66 -13.76 8.18
N PRO A 20 10.74 -15.08 8.47
CA PRO A 20 10.43 -15.61 9.80
C PRO A 20 11.39 -15.11 10.89
N ASP A 21 12.62 -14.72 10.54
CA ASP A 21 13.63 -14.23 11.47
C ASP A 21 13.58 -12.71 11.68
N ALA A 22 12.67 -12.00 11.02
CA ALA A 22 12.53 -10.56 11.20
C ALA A 22 12.01 -10.25 12.60
N LYS A 23 12.68 -9.34 13.31
CA LYS A 23 12.24 -8.88 14.64
C LYS A 23 10.79 -8.39 14.56
N VAL A 24 9.91 -9.02 15.34
CA VAL A 24 8.45 -8.75 15.38
C VAL A 24 8.16 -7.27 15.59
N GLU A 25 8.98 -6.57 16.37
CA GLU A 25 8.85 -5.14 16.64
C GLU A 25 8.95 -4.24 15.40
N LYS A 26 9.72 -4.66 14.38
CA LYS A 26 9.92 -3.89 13.13
C LYS A 26 8.97 -4.31 12.01
N LEU A 27 8.25 -5.42 12.18
CA LEU A 27 7.39 -5.99 11.15
C LEU A 27 6.20 -5.10 10.77
N PRO A 28 5.52 -4.42 11.74
CA PRO A 28 4.46 -3.46 11.40
C PRO A 28 4.97 -2.30 10.57
N GLU A 29 6.15 -1.75 10.91
CA GLU A 29 6.76 -0.64 10.18
C GLU A 29 7.16 -1.05 8.77
N ALA A 30 7.78 -2.22 8.60
CA ALA A 30 8.12 -2.76 7.30
C ALA A 30 6.87 -3.00 6.44
N THR A 31 5.78 -3.50 7.05
CA THR A 31 4.50 -3.70 6.38
C THR A 31 3.90 -2.37 5.91
N MET A 32 3.92 -1.35 6.77
CA MET A 32 3.47 -0.01 6.41
C MET A 32 4.27 0.58 5.26
N LEU A 33 5.60 0.48 5.33
CA LEU A 33 6.50 1.03 4.32
C LEU A 33 6.33 0.35 2.96
N PHE A 34 6.07 -0.96 2.97
CA PHE A 34 5.68 -1.71 1.78
C PHE A 34 4.36 -1.20 1.19
N LEU A 35 3.32 -1.07 2.01
CA LEU A 35 2.00 -0.61 1.55
C LEU A 35 2.06 0.82 1.02
N ASP A 36 2.78 1.71 1.70
CA ASP A 36 2.99 3.07 1.24
C ASP A 36 3.70 3.06 -0.13
N SER A 37 4.76 2.28 -0.29
CA SER A 37 5.45 2.18 -1.58
C SER A 37 4.53 1.64 -2.69
N PHE A 38 3.67 0.67 -2.37
CA PHE A 38 2.74 0.08 -3.33
C PHE A 38 1.57 1.02 -3.69
N LEU A 39 1.01 1.72 -2.70
CA LEU A 39 -0.13 2.63 -2.91
C LEU A 39 0.27 3.95 -3.58
N PHE A 40 1.57 4.25 -3.65
CA PHE A 40 2.08 5.39 -4.41
C PHE A 40 1.74 5.31 -5.91
N PHE A 41 1.79 4.11 -6.51
CA PHE A 41 1.52 3.92 -7.94
C PHE A 41 0.09 4.29 -8.35
N PRO A 42 -0.98 3.78 -7.70
CA PRO A 42 -2.33 4.24 -8.00
C PRO A 42 -2.54 5.71 -7.62
N PHE A 43 -1.83 6.24 -6.61
CA PHE A 43 -1.87 7.67 -6.31
C PHE A 43 -1.36 8.53 -7.48
N LEU A 44 -0.24 8.16 -8.12
CA LEU A 44 0.24 8.85 -9.33
C LEU A 44 -0.82 8.90 -10.44
N GLN A 45 -1.58 7.81 -10.61
CA GLN A 45 -2.66 7.75 -11.59
C GLN A 45 -3.80 8.71 -11.26
N VAL A 46 -4.19 8.79 -9.98
CA VAL A 46 -5.21 9.75 -9.53
C VAL A 46 -4.73 11.19 -9.76
N MET A 47 -3.47 11.51 -9.42
CA MET A 47 -2.92 12.85 -9.60
C MET A 47 -2.81 13.24 -11.08
N SER A 48 -2.48 12.28 -11.97
CA SER A 48 -2.53 12.48 -13.41
C SER A 48 -3.96 12.82 -13.86
N LEU A 49 -4.96 12.06 -13.39
CA LEU A 49 -6.36 12.31 -13.75
C LEU A 49 -6.84 13.68 -13.26
N VAL A 50 -6.47 14.08 -12.04
CA VAL A 50 -6.80 15.41 -11.49
C VAL A 50 -6.16 16.52 -12.32
N THR A 51 -4.89 16.34 -12.72
CA THR A 51 -4.18 17.27 -13.60
C THR A 51 -4.91 17.43 -14.93
N ASP A 52 -5.31 16.31 -15.55
CA ASP A 52 -6.05 16.32 -16.82
C ASP A 52 -7.46 16.94 -16.69
N ALA A 53 -8.20 16.58 -15.63
CA ALA A 53 -9.59 17.00 -15.45
C ALA A 53 -9.72 18.47 -15.03
N LEU A 54 -8.79 18.97 -14.22
CA LEU A 54 -8.81 20.35 -13.72
C LEU A 54 -7.90 21.29 -14.51
N ASN A 55 -7.10 20.76 -15.44
CA ASN A 55 -6.08 21.49 -16.17
C ASN A 55 -5.09 22.24 -15.24
N ILE A 56 -4.74 21.60 -14.12
CA ILE A 56 -3.80 22.14 -13.11
C ILE A 56 -2.53 21.30 -13.16
N GLU A 57 -1.40 21.91 -13.52
CA GLU A 57 -0.10 21.22 -13.46
C GLU A 57 0.33 21.00 -12.00
N ILE A 58 0.36 19.73 -11.60
CA ILE A 58 0.88 19.34 -10.29
C ILE A 58 2.34 18.92 -10.44
N GLY A 59 3.25 19.78 -9.98
CA GLY A 59 4.69 19.50 -10.00
C GLY A 59 5.07 18.23 -9.22
N SER A 60 6.16 17.58 -9.63
CA SER A 60 6.66 16.34 -9.03
C SER A 60 6.92 16.46 -7.52
N ILE A 61 7.46 17.61 -7.07
CA ILE A 61 7.71 17.89 -5.65
C ILE A 61 6.39 17.93 -4.85
N SER A 62 5.35 18.58 -5.38
CA SER A 62 4.03 18.66 -4.74
C SER A 62 3.39 17.29 -4.63
N THR A 63 3.50 16.46 -5.67
CA THR A 63 3.01 15.08 -5.66
C THR A 63 3.69 14.25 -4.57
N VAL A 64 5.01 14.34 -4.44
CA VAL A 64 5.76 13.63 -3.38
C VAL A 64 5.38 14.18 -1.99
N ALA A 65 5.24 15.50 -1.84
CA ALA A 65 4.86 16.11 -0.57
C ALA A 65 3.46 15.68 -0.10
N ILE A 66 2.48 15.65 -1.01
CA ILE A 66 1.14 15.14 -0.74
C ILE A 66 1.21 13.66 -0.35
N TRP A 67 1.99 12.85 -1.07
CA TRP A 67 2.16 11.44 -0.75
C TRP A 67 2.74 11.23 0.66
N VAL A 68 3.81 11.95 1.00
CA VAL A 68 4.43 11.89 2.33
C VAL A 68 3.43 12.29 3.42
N ALA A 69 2.60 13.31 3.18
CA ALA A 69 1.54 13.70 4.11
C ALA A 69 0.48 12.60 4.27
N VAL A 70 0.07 11.94 3.18
CA VAL A 70 -0.85 10.79 3.20
C VAL A 70 -0.25 9.63 4.00
N CYS A 71 1.01 9.27 3.76
CA CYS A 71 1.70 8.23 4.54
C CYS A 71 1.77 8.57 6.03
N TYR A 72 2.12 9.82 6.36
CA TYR A 72 2.18 10.28 7.75
C TYR A 72 0.82 10.18 8.45
N LEU A 73 -0.25 10.64 7.78
CA LEU A 73 -1.61 10.56 8.30
C LEU A 73 -2.09 9.11 8.43
N ASN A 74 -1.84 8.26 7.42
CA ASN A 74 -2.19 6.84 7.46
C ASN A 74 -1.46 6.12 8.59
N ARG A 75 -0.14 6.33 8.74
CA ARG A 75 0.63 5.76 9.84
C ARG A 75 0.09 6.19 11.19
N ARG A 76 -0.29 7.46 11.34
CA ARG A 76 -0.89 7.96 12.57
C ARG A 76 -2.26 7.32 12.83
N LEU A 77 -3.15 7.26 11.84
CA LEU A 77 -4.49 6.66 11.98
C LEU A 77 -4.42 5.16 12.28
N LEU A 78 -3.58 4.43 11.56
CA LEU A 78 -3.38 2.98 11.71
C LEU A 78 -2.74 2.59 13.04
N LEU A 79 -1.97 3.49 13.67
CA LEU A 79 -1.32 3.24 14.96
C LEU A 79 -2.01 3.92 16.15
N ALA A 80 -2.84 4.95 15.93
CA ALA A 80 -3.50 5.70 17.00
C ALA A 80 -4.93 5.23 17.29
N ASP A 81 -5.72 4.80 16.30
CA ASP A 81 -7.12 4.39 16.53
C ASP A 81 -7.27 2.91 16.91
N GLU A 82 -6.36 2.04 16.45
CA GLU A 82 -6.36 0.62 16.77
C GLU A 82 -4.92 0.09 16.94
N THR A 83 -4.65 -0.62 18.03
CA THR A 83 -3.38 -1.35 18.17
C THR A 83 -3.28 -2.40 17.05
N VAL A 84 -2.08 -2.62 16.49
CA VAL A 84 -1.82 -3.65 15.47
C VAL A 84 -2.45 -5.00 15.85
N ALA A 85 -2.36 -5.40 17.12
CA ALA A 85 -3.00 -6.60 17.65
C ALA A 85 -4.53 -6.64 17.42
N ARG A 86 -5.21 -5.51 17.55
CA ARG A 86 -6.66 -5.35 17.32
C ARG A 86 -7.01 -5.45 15.83
N ILE A 87 -6.19 -4.87 14.96
CA ILE A 87 -6.35 -5.01 13.51
C ILE A 87 -6.20 -6.49 13.13
N LEU A 88 -5.14 -7.15 13.60
CA LEU A 88 -4.90 -8.57 13.30
C LEU A 88 -6.01 -9.48 13.88
N SER A 89 -6.58 -9.14 15.04
CA SER A 89 -7.70 -9.92 15.61
C SER A 89 -9.01 -9.72 14.84
N ARG A 90 -9.26 -8.51 14.31
CA ARG A 90 -10.46 -8.20 13.51
C ARG A 90 -10.40 -8.74 12.08
N TYR A 91 -9.19 -8.91 11.55
CA TYR A 91 -8.93 -9.34 10.17
C TYR A 91 -8.04 -10.60 10.15
N PRO A 92 -8.56 -11.76 10.59
CA PRO A 92 -7.80 -13.00 10.60
C PRO A 92 -7.46 -13.44 9.17
N VAL A 93 -6.18 -13.74 8.95
CA VAL A 93 -5.67 -14.24 7.67
C VAL A 93 -5.53 -15.74 7.75
N LYS A 94 -6.07 -16.46 6.75
CA LYS A 94 -5.90 -17.93 6.67
C LYS A 94 -4.42 -18.27 6.50
N PRO A 95 -3.93 -19.37 7.11
CA PRO A 95 -2.57 -19.85 6.89
C PRO A 95 -2.28 -19.96 5.40
N ALA A 96 -1.15 -19.42 4.97
CA ALA A 96 -0.72 -19.45 3.58
C ALA A 96 0.65 -20.10 3.45
N SER A 97 0.92 -20.70 2.29
CA SER A 97 2.25 -21.22 1.97
C SER A 97 3.21 -20.09 1.55
N LYS A 98 4.52 -20.34 1.62
CA LYS A 98 5.53 -19.41 1.06
C LYS A 98 5.26 -19.07 -0.40
N ALA A 99 4.83 -20.06 -1.20
CA ALA A 99 4.47 -19.85 -2.60
C ALA A 99 3.31 -18.87 -2.75
N GLN A 100 2.24 -19.00 -1.95
CA GLN A 100 1.11 -18.07 -1.97
C GLN A 100 1.51 -16.65 -1.58
N ALA A 101 2.39 -16.50 -0.59
CA ALA A 101 2.92 -15.20 -0.18
C ALA A 101 3.75 -14.57 -1.32
N GLN A 102 4.62 -15.34 -1.98
CA GLN A 102 5.39 -14.89 -3.15
C GLN A 102 4.48 -14.50 -4.32
N THR A 103 3.48 -15.31 -4.64
CA THR A 103 2.50 -15.00 -5.70
C THR A 103 1.78 -13.69 -5.39
N PHE A 104 1.33 -13.49 -4.16
CA PHE A 104 0.65 -12.25 -3.77
C PHE A 104 1.53 -11.02 -4.01
N PHE A 105 2.77 -11.00 -3.51
CA PHE A 105 3.68 -9.88 -3.74
C PHE A 105 4.05 -9.73 -5.22
N GLY A 106 4.26 -10.83 -5.95
CA GLY A 106 4.49 -10.80 -7.39
C GLY A 106 3.33 -10.17 -8.15
N THR A 107 2.09 -10.51 -7.81
CA THR A 107 0.89 -9.90 -8.41
C THR A 107 0.78 -8.42 -8.08
N LEU A 108 1.08 -8.01 -6.84
CA LEU A 108 1.09 -6.59 -6.47
C LEU A 108 2.15 -5.83 -7.27
N VAL A 109 3.38 -6.33 -7.36
CA VAL A 109 4.44 -5.69 -8.15
C VAL A 109 4.05 -5.60 -9.64
N LEU A 110 3.49 -6.67 -10.21
CA LEU A 110 3.01 -6.65 -11.59
C LEU A 110 1.91 -5.61 -11.79
N LEU A 111 0.95 -5.50 -10.87
CA LEU A 111 -0.11 -4.51 -10.93
C LEU A 111 0.44 -3.09 -10.84
N ALA A 112 1.42 -2.84 -9.95
CA ALA A 112 2.12 -1.57 -9.84
C ALA A 112 2.83 -1.20 -11.16
N LEU A 113 3.52 -2.15 -11.78
CA LEU A 113 4.17 -1.94 -13.08
C LEU A 113 3.15 -1.60 -14.17
N LEU A 114 2.01 -2.30 -14.24
CA LEU A 114 0.95 -2.00 -15.19
C LEU A 114 0.41 -0.58 -15.00
N LEU A 115 0.21 -0.15 -13.75
CA LEU A 115 -0.22 1.21 -13.43
C LEU A 115 0.81 2.27 -13.83
N VAL A 116 2.10 1.96 -13.85
CA VAL A 116 3.13 2.90 -14.34
C VAL A 116 3.15 2.96 -15.86
N LEU A 117 3.10 1.79 -16.51
CA LEU A 117 3.26 1.68 -17.96
C LEU A 117 2.01 2.10 -18.75
N PHE A 118 0.82 1.94 -18.17
CA PHE A 118 -0.45 2.28 -18.79
C PHE A 118 -1.19 3.31 -17.95
N PRO A 119 -0.91 4.61 -18.15
CA PRO A 119 -1.63 5.65 -17.45
C PRO A 119 -3.11 5.62 -17.84
N VAL A 120 -4.00 5.52 -16.86
CA VAL A 120 -5.46 5.48 -17.08
C VAL A 120 -5.92 6.75 -17.79
N SER A 121 -5.26 7.88 -17.54
CA SER A 121 -5.47 9.14 -18.26
C SER A 121 -5.34 9.03 -19.78
N ARG A 122 -4.47 8.13 -20.28
CA ARG A 122 -4.30 7.89 -21.73
C ARG A 122 -5.39 7.01 -22.32
N MET A 123 -6.10 6.23 -21.51
CA MET A 123 -7.19 5.36 -21.97
C MET A 123 -8.55 6.06 -22.05
N LEU A 124 -8.69 7.21 -21.37
CA LEU A 124 -9.93 7.99 -21.30
C LEU A 124 -9.99 9.14 -22.33
N ARG A 125 -8.94 9.32 -23.14
CA ARG A 125 -8.91 10.25 -24.28
C ARG A 125 -9.18 9.49 -25.58
#